data_AF-A0A8A2V8N0-F1
#
_entry.id   AF-A0A8A2V8N0-F1
#
_cell.length_a   1.000
_cell.length_b   1.000
_cell.length_c   1.000
_cell.angle_alpha   90.00
_cell.angle_beta   90.00
_cell.angle_gamma   90.00
#
_symmetry.space_group_name_H-M   'P 1'
#
loop_
_entity.id
_entity.type
_entity.pdbx_description
1 polymer ?
#
loop_
_entity_poly.entity_id
_entity_poly.type
_entity_poly.pdbx_seq_one_letter_code
_entity_poly.pdbx_strand_id
1 'polypeptide(L)'
;MTVADQQSEPESESAVETARRQLERAAAHLDVDEGIVERLRYPTSVHRVTVPLERDDGSREMFTGYRAHHDSVRGPYKGGLRYHPEVSEDECVGLSMWMTWKCAVMDLPFGGGKGGVVVNPKELSAEEKERLTRRFAEELRPVIGPMKDIPAPDMGTDPQTMAWFMDAYSMQEGETTPGVVTGKPPVVGGSYGREEAPGRSVGIITREAMEYYDWDVEETTVAVQGFGSVGANAARYLDDLGASVVAVSDVDGAVYDPNGLDTSDVEDHDERPGMVSGYDAPETLTNEELLELDVDVLIPAAIGNVLTGENARDVDADMIVEGANGPTTTTADRIFAERGVHVIPDIIANAGGVTVSYFEWLQDINRRKWSLERVNEELETEMCQAWADVRGEYDARDVTWRDATYIVGLERVAAAHEARGLWP
;
A
#
# COMPACT_ATOMS: atom_id res chain seq x y z
N MET A 1 35.50 29.81 19.08
CA MET A 1 34.06 29.68 18.83
C MET A 1 33.89 29.43 17.35
N THR A 2 33.96 28.17 16.97
CA THR A 2 33.63 27.69 15.62
C THR A 2 32.11 27.60 15.55
N VAL A 3 31.52 28.38 14.64
CA VAL A 3 30.10 28.33 14.31
C VAL A 3 29.88 26.99 13.62
N ALA A 4 29.10 26.12 14.28
CA ALA A 4 28.70 24.85 13.73
C ALA A 4 27.77 25.07 12.53
N ASP A 5 28.08 24.36 11.46
CA ASP A 5 27.34 24.26 10.23
C ASP A 5 25.94 23.70 10.54
N GLN A 6 24.91 24.54 10.48
CA GLN A 6 23.54 24.07 10.43
C GLN A 6 23.32 23.51 9.02
N GLN A 7 23.52 22.20 8.87
CA GLN A 7 23.06 21.49 7.69
C GLN A 7 21.54 21.65 7.64
N SER A 8 21.07 22.48 6.71
CA SER A 8 19.68 22.50 6.29
C SER A 8 19.29 21.11 5.81
N GLU A 9 18.16 20.61 6.29
CA GLU A 9 17.56 19.37 5.79
C GLU A 9 17.49 19.41 4.26
N PRO A 10 17.81 18.31 3.56
CA PRO A 10 17.57 18.24 2.13
C PRO A 10 16.07 18.41 1.88
N GLU A 11 15.71 19.11 0.80
CA GLU A 11 14.33 19.16 0.29
C GLU A 11 13.72 17.75 0.30
N SER A 12 12.43 17.63 0.65
CA SER A 12 11.73 16.34 0.70
C SER A 12 11.95 15.59 -0.61
N GLU A 13 12.67 14.48 -0.54
CA GLU A 13 13.04 13.69 -1.70
C GLU A 13 11.80 13.21 -2.46
N SER A 14 11.84 13.25 -3.79
CA SER A 14 10.72 12.81 -4.60
C SER A 14 10.48 11.29 -4.46
N ALA A 15 9.25 10.84 -4.73
CA ALA A 15 8.91 9.42 -4.69
C ALA A 15 9.79 8.57 -5.63
N VAL A 16 10.16 9.12 -6.80
CA VAL A 16 11.01 8.43 -7.78
C VAL A 16 12.47 8.32 -7.31
N GLU A 17 13.01 9.35 -6.66
CA GLU A 17 14.36 9.30 -6.08
C GLU A 17 14.43 8.28 -4.95
N THR A 18 13.44 8.28 -4.06
CA THR A 18 13.32 7.29 -2.98
C THR A 18 13.26 5.86 -3.54
N ALA A 19 12.40 5.61 -4.53
CA ALA A 19 12.26 4.30 -5.16
C ALA A 19 13.54 3.82 -5.87
N ARG A 20 14.28 4.74 -6.50
CA ARG A 20 15.58 4.43 -7.13
C ARG A 20 16.65 4.10 -6.10
N ARG A 21 16.70 4.81 -4.98
CA ARG A 21 17.64 4.48 -3.89
C ARG A 21 17.35 3.11 -3.30
N GLN A 22 16.08 2.74 -3.13
CA GLN A 22 15.70 1.42 -2.63
C GLN A 22 16.13 0.31 -3.61
N LEU A 23 15.95 0.53 -4.92
CA LEU A 23 16.49 -0.36 -5.95
C LEU A 23 18.01 -0.51 -5.84
N GLU A 24 18.75 0.60 -5.73
CA GLU A 24 20.21 0.57 -5.58
C GLU A 24 20.67 -0.17 -4.33
N ARG A 25 19.99 0.06 -3.20
CA ARG A 25 20.29 -0.60 -1.93
C ARG A 25 20.10 -2.11 -2.05
N ALA A 26 18.99 -2.56 -2.62
CA ALA A 26 18.74 -3.98 -2.84
C ALA A 26 19.73 -4.61 -3.84
N ALA A 27 20.03 -3.91 -4.94
CA ALA A 27 20.97 -4.38 -5.95
C ALA A 27 22.40 -4.55 -5.39
N ALA A 28 22.79 -3.77 -4.38
CA ALA A 28 24.09 -3.92 -3.73
C ALA A 28 24.29 -5.26 -3.00
N HIS A 29 23.20 -6.00 -2.74
CA HIS A 29 23.22 -7.32 -2.09
C HIS A 29 23.11 -8.49 -3.06
N LEU A 30 23.00 -8.23 -4.37
CA LEU A 30 22.73 -9.23 -5.39
C LEU A 30 23.76 -9.20 -6.52
N ASP A 31 24.04 -10.37 -7.08
CA ASP A 31 24.81 -10.52 -8.33
C ASP A 31 23.85 -10.47 -9.52
N VAL A 32 23.32 -9.28 -9.81
CA VAL A 32 22.40 -9.02 -10.93
C VAL A 32 23.12 -8.21 -12.01
N ASP A 33 22.85 -8.53 -13.28
CA ASP A 33 23.38 -7.77 -14.42
C ASP A 33 23.09 -6.26 -14.28
N GLU A 34 24.14 -5.45 -14.39
CA GLU A 34 24.05 -3.99 -14.23
C GLU A 34 23.05 -3.36 -15.22
N GLY A 35 22.87 -3.95 -16.42
CA GLY A 35 21.91 -3.51 -17.41
C GLY A 35 20.46 -3.74 -16.98
N ILE A 36 20.17 -4.81 -16.22
CA ILE A 36 18.86 -5.04 -15.61
C ILE A 36 18.60 -3.98 -14.53
N VAL A 37 19.57 -3.74 -13.64
CA VAL A 37 19.44 -2.71 -12.59
C VAL A 37 19.23 -1.33 -13.22
N GLU A 38 20.00 -0.98 -14.24
CA GLU A 38 19.88 0.29 -14.95
C GLU A 38 18.50 0.44 -15.62
N ARG A 39 17.99 -0.62 -16.26
CA ARG A 39 16.65 -0.64 -16.86
C ARG A 39 15.57 -0.33 -15.82
N LEU A 40 15.67 -0.91 -14.63
CA LEU A 40 14.69 -0.75 -13.54
C LEU A 40 14.72 0.65 -12.90
N ARG A 41 15.65 1.53 -13.28
CA ARG A 41 15.60 2.95 -12.89
C ARG A 41 14.59 3.78 -13.69
N TYR A 42 14.09 3.23 -14.79
CA TYR A 42 13.24 3.93 -15.76
C TYR A 42 11.91 3.21 -15.95
N PRO A 43 10.79 3.95 -16.07
CA PRO A 43 9.54 3.34 -16.47
C PRO A 43 9.60 2.90 -17.95
N THR A 44 8.93 1.79 -18.27
CA THR A 44 8.72 1.32 -19.65
C THR A 44 7.99 2.37 -20.48
N SER A 45 6.95 3.00 -19.92
CA SER A 45 6.23 4.09 -20.57
C SER A 45 5.52 4.97 -19.55
N VAL A 46 5.28 6.22 -19.96
CA VAL A 46 4.44 7.17 -19.23
C VAL A 46 3.48 7.82 -20.20
N HIS A 47 2.19 7.68 -19.92
CA HIS A 47 1.11 8.21 -20.76
C HIS A 47 0.52 9.45 -20.09
N ARG A 48 0.72 10.61 -20.71
CA ARG A 48 0.07 11.86 -20.31
C ARG A 48 -1.08 12.16 -21.27
N VAL A 49 -2.28 12.34 -20.73
CA VAL A 49 -3.51 12.56 -21.50
C VAL A 49 -4.23 13.83 -21.05
N THR A 50 -5.02 14.42 -21.94
CA THR A 50 -5.93 15.52 -21.60
C THR A 50 -7.34 14.95 -21.43
N VAL A 51 -7.96 15.21 -20.29
CA VAL A 51 -9.29 14.72 -19.95
C VAL A 51 -10.26 15.91 -19.94
N PRO A 52 -10.96 16.18 -21.07
CA PRO A 52 -11.97 17.24 -21.12
C PRO A 52 -13.21 16.87 -20.31
N LEU A 53 -13.68 17.79 -19.46
CA LEU A 53 -14.91 17.68 -18.68
C LEU A 53 -15.85 18.83 -19.00
N GLU A 54 -17.13 18.53 -19.23
CA GLU A 54 -18.19 19.53 -19.18
C GLU A 54 -18.76 19.56 -17.75
N ARG A 55 -18.63 20.72 -17.10
CA ARG A 55 -19.08 21.01 -15.74
C ARG A 55 -20.61 21.12 -15.69
N ASP A 56 -21.18 21.01 -14.50
CA ASP A 56 -22.63 21.11 -14.30
C ASP A 56 -23.20 22.49 -14.70
N ASP A 57 -22.38 23.53 -14.68
CA ASP A 57 -22.74 24.89 -15.15
C ASP A 57 -22.61 25.07 -16.67
N GLY A 58 -22.21 24.03 -17.40
CA GLY A 58 -21.98 24.03 -18.85
C GLY A 58 -20.62 24.57 -19.29
N SER A 59 -19.76 24.99 -18.35
CA SER A 59 -18.37 25.33 -18.65
C SER A 59 -17.55 24.08 -18.99
N ARG A 60 -16.40 24.29 -19.63
CA ARG A 60 -15.49 23.20 -20.03
C ARG A 60 -14.14 23.40 -19.40
N GLU A 61 -13.63 22.32 -18.82
CA GLU A 61 -12.33 22.29 -18.17
C GLU A 61 -11.50 21.13 -18.73
N MET A 62 -10.19 21.31 -18.75
CA MET A 62 -9.24 20.34 -19.27
C MET A 62 -8.36 19.87 -18.13
N PHE A 63 -8.54 18.62 -17.70
CA PHE A 63 -7.70 18.01 -16.69
C PHE A 63 -6.52 17.30 -17.33
N THR A 64 -5.43 17.15 -16.58
CA THR A 64 -4.31 16.29 -16.98
C THR A 64 -4.46 14.94 -16.30
N GLY A 65 -4.35 13.86 -17.07
CA GLY A 65 -4.29 12.50 -16.57
C GLY A 65 -2.93 11.86 -16.85
N TYR A 66 -2.49 10.95 -15.98
CA TYR A 66 -1.26 10.17 -16.12
C TYR A 66 -1.53 8.68 -15.98
N ARG A 67 -0.77 7.85 -16.71
CA ARG A 67 -0.60 6.42 -16.45
C ARG A 67 0.86 6.02 -16.69
N ALA A 68 1.60 5.75 -15.63
CA ALA A 68 2.96 5.24 -15.64
C ALA A 68 2.95 3.71 -15.59
N HIS A 69 3.81 3.11 -16.40
CA HIS A 69 4.04 1.68 -16.54
C HIS A 69 5.52 1.43 -16.26
N HIS A 70 5.85 0.87 -15.10
CA HIS A 70 7.23 0.69 -14.68
C HIS A 70 7.88 -0.49 -15.41
N ASP A 71 7.50 -1.71 -15.05
CA ASP A 71 8.02 -2.94 -15.62
C ASP A 71 6.90 -3.97 -15.76
N SER A 72 6.93 -4.78 -16.82
CA SER A 72 5.94 -5.83 -17.14
C SER A 72 6.56 -7.21 -17.36
N VAL A 73 7.78 -7.42 -16.88
CA VAL A 73 8.51 -8.68 -17.13
C VAL A 73 7.79 -9.88 -16.53
N ARG A 74 7.12 -9.68 -15.38
CA ARG A 74 6.35 -10.69 -14.65
C ARG A 74 4.88 -10.82 -15.08
N GLY A 75 4.37 -9.88 -15.87
CA GLY A 75 2.96 -9.87 -16.29
C GLY A 75 2.43 -8.47 -16.58
N PRO A 76 1.10 -8.32 -16.73
CA PRO A 76 0.50 -7.02 -17.02
C PRO A 76 0.67 -6.04 -15.87
N TYR A 77 0.60 -4.75 -16.16
CA TYR A 77 0.78 -3.69 -15.16
C TYR A 77 -0.38 -3.70 -14.15
N LYS A 78 -0.07 -3.48 -12.87
CA LYS A 78 -1.06 -3.38 -11.80
C LYS A 78 -0.82 -2.14 -10.95
N GLY A 79 -1.89 -1.37 -10.72
CA GLY A 79 -1.90 -0.37 -9.65
C GLY A 79 -2.92 0.76 -9.83
N GLY A 80 -3.10 1.54 -8.77
CA GLY A 80 -4.27 2.40 -8.58
C GLY A 80 -4.35 3.65 -9.46
N LEU A 81 -5.51 4.32 -9.41
CA LEU A 81 -5.78 5.63 -9.99
C LEU A 81 -6.04 6.64 -8.89
N ARG A 82 -5.23 7.70 -8.80
CA ARG A 82 -5.34 8.76 -7.79
C ARG A 82 -6.01 10.00 -8.36
N TYR A 83 -7.03 10.53 -7.69
CA TYR A 83 -7.61 11.85 -8.00
C TYR A 83 -7.17 12.82 -6.91
N HIS A 84 -6.17 13.62 -7.20
CA HIS A 84 -5.61 14.60 -6.25
C HIS A 84 -5.03 15.81 -7.01
N PRO A 85 -5.12 17.04 -6.48
CA PRO A 85 -4.59 18.24 -7.15
C PRO A 85 -3.06 18.21 -7.33
N GLU A 86 -2.34 17.44 -6.52
CA GLU A 86 -0.87 17.34 -6.55
C GLU A 86 -0.34 16.18 -7.39
N VAL A 87 -1.22 15.42 -8.07
CA VAL A 87 -0.79 14.32 -8.94
C VAL A 87 0.24 14.85 -9.95
N SER A 88 1.40 14.20 -10.00
CA SER A 88 2.47 14.53 -10.94
C SER A 88 2.97 13.30 -11.69
N GLU A 89 3.70 13.54 -12.78
CA GLU A 89 4.33 12.48 -13.56
C GLU A 89 5.35 11.70 -12.72
N ASP A 90 6.25 12.40 -12.02
CA ASP A 90 7.30 11.80 -11.20
C ASP A 90 6.74 10.98 -10.03
N GLU A 91 5.67 11.48 -9.39
CA GLU A 91 4.96 10.72 -8.37
C GLU A 91 4.38 9.42 -8.94
N CYS A 92 3.71 9.48 -10.10
CA CYS A 92 3.17 8.28 -10.75
C CYS A 92 4.27 7.27 -11.09
N VAL A 93 5.44 7.73 -11.54
CA VAL A 93 6.59 6.86 -11.82
C VAL A 93 7.08 6.19 -10.54
N GLY A 94 7.39 6.95 -9.48
CA GLY A 94 7.86 6.38 -8.21
C GLY A 94 6.88 5.36 -7.62
N LEU A 95 5.59 5.69 -7.60
CA LEU A 95 4.55 4.78 -7.11
C LEU A 95 4.40 3.52 -7.99
N SER A 96 4.62 3.62 -9.30
CA SER A 96 4.60 2.44 -10.19
C SER A 96 5.81 1.51 -9.99
N MET A 97 6.97 2.06 -9.56
CA MET A 97 8.12 1.26 -9.12
C MET A 97 7.76 0.44 -7.88
N TRP A 98 7.19 1.08 -6.85
CA TRP A 98 6.73 0.37 -5.64
C TRP A 98 5.68 -0.69 -5.93
N MET A 99 4.79 -0.48 -6.91
CA MET A 99 3.85 -1.53 -7.34
C MET A 99 4.57 -2.73 -7.98
N THR A 100 5.68 -2.52 -8.68
CA THR A 100 6.49 -3.63 -9.22
C THR A 100 7.06 -4.46 -8.09
N TRP A 101 7.64 -3.80 -7.07
CA TRP A 101 8.21 -4.49 -5.90
C TRP A 101 7.15 -5.19 -5.08
N LYS A 102 6.03 -4.52 -4.76
CA LYS A 102 4.92 -5.10 -4.00
C LYS A 102 4.32 -6.32 -4.70
N CYS A 103 4.11 -6.27 -6.02
CA CYS A 103 3.66 -7.45 -6.76
C CYS A 103 4.71 -8.57 -6.77
N ALA A 104 5.99 -8.24 -6.94
CA ALA A 104 7.06 -9.24 -6.97
C ALA A 104 7.30 -9.90 -5.60
N VAL A 105 7.22 -9.18 -4.49
CA VAL A 105 7.34 -9.70 -3.11
C VAL A 105 6.22 -10.67 -2.79
N MET A 106 5.00 -10.37 -3.22
CA MET A 106 3.85 -11.27 -3.08
C MET A 106 3.78 -12.36 -4.16
N ASP A 107 4.82 -12.52 -4.96
CA ASP A 107 4.92 -13.45 -6.10
C ASP A 107 3.77 -13.35 -7.13
N LEU A 108 3.07 -12.21 -7.19
CA LEU A 108 1.95 -12.01 -8.08
C LEU A 108 2.43 -11.92 -9.54
N PRO A 109 1.66 -12.44 -10.51
CA PRO A 109 2.02 -12.43 -11.93
C PRO A 109 1.73 -11.05 -12.57
N PHE A 110 2.23 -9.98 -11.94
CA PHE A 110 2.01 -8.60 -12.34
C PHE A 110 3.30 -7.79 -12.36
N GLY A 111 3.30 -6.79 -13.23
CA GLY A 111 4.20 -5.66 -13.21
C GLY A 111 3.64 -4.48 -12.40
N GLY A 112 4.35 -3.36 -12.37
CA GLY A 112 3.91 -2.16 -11.64
C GLY A 112 3.35 -1.07 -12.54
N GLY A 113 2.14 -0.60 -12.23
CA GLY A 113 1.52 0.55 -12.87
C GLY A 113 0.99 1.55 -11.85
N LYS A 114 0.85 2.82 -12.24
CA LYS A 114 0.15 3.82 -11.43
C LYS A 114 -0.40 4.91 -12.33
N GLY A 115 -1.52 5.51 -11.96
CA GLY A 115 -2.01 6.66 -12.69
C GLY A 115 -2.87 7.56 -11.82
N GLY A 116 -3.44 8.57 -12.45
CA GLY A 116 -4.29 9.52 -11.76
C GLY A 116 -4.71 10.69 -12.63
N VAL A 117 -5.56 11.53 -12.08
CA VAL A 117 -5.99 12.79 -12.68
C VAL A 117 -5.67 13.92 -11.72
N VAL A 118 -5.09 14.99 -12.24
CA VAL A 118 -4.78 16.22 -11.50
C VAL A 118 -6.10 16.95 -11.25
N VAL A 119 -6.80 16.61 -10.17
CA VAL A 119 -8.12 17.15 -9.84
C VAL A 119 -8.37 17.09 -8.33
N ASN A 120 -9.08 18.09 -7.79
CA ASN A 120 -9.64 17.99 -6.44
C ASN A 120 -11.02 17.29 -6.53
N PRO A 121 -11.16 16.02 -6.10
CA PRO A 121 -12.44 15.31 -6.21
C PRO A 121 -13.54 15.92 -5.34
N LYS A 122 -13.20 16.73 -4.32
CA LYS A 122 -14.17 17.43 -3.46
C LYS A 122 -14.86 18.60 -4.17
N GLU A 123 -14.29 19.06 -5.28
CA GLU A 123 -14.85 20.12 -6.13
C GLU A 123 -15.64 19.57 -7.32
N LEU A 124 -15.82 18.24 -7.39
CA LEU A 124 -16.64 17.60 -8.41
C LEU A 124 -17.97 17.18 -7.80
N SER A 125 -19.06 17.39 -8.52
CA SER A 125 -20.29 16.65 -8.25
C SER A 125 -20.10 15.15 -8.55
N ALA A 126 -21.00 14.30 -8.05
CA ALA A 126 -20.95 12.87 -8.35
C ALA A 126 -21.05 12.60 -9.87
N GLU A 127 -21.88 13.37 -10.58
CA GLU A 127 -22.04 13.26 -12.04
C GLU A 127 -20.80 13.76 -12.79
N GLU A 128 -20.16 14.84 -12.30
CA GLU A 128 -18.88 15.32 -12.85
C GLU A 128 -17.77 14.29 -12.67
N LYS A 129 -17.68 13.66 -11.48
CA LYS A 129 -16.71 12.58 -11.20
C LYS A 129 -16.96 11.38 -12.12
N GLU A 130 -18.21 11.03 -12.37
CA GLU A 130 -18.56 9.98 -13.35
C GLU A 130 -18.10 10.36 -14.76
N ARG A 131 -18.47 11.54 -15.26
CA ARG A 131 -18.09 12.00 -16.62
C ARG A 131 -16.57 12.07 -16.79
N LEU A 132 -15.86 12.58 -15.79
CA LEU A 132 -14.39 12.63 -15.76
C LEU A 132 -13.80 11.22 -15.86
N THR A 133 -14.29 10.30 -15.03
CA THR A 133 -13.79 8.92 -14.99
C THR A 133 -14.04 8.18 -16.29
N ARG A 134 -15.22 8.33 -16.88
CA ARG A 134 -15.55 7.74 -18.18
C ARG A 134 -14.67 8.29 -19.29
N ARG A 135 -14.43 9.61 -19.28
CA ARG A 135 -13.53 10.22 -20.27
C ARG A 135 -12.10 9.72 -20.09
N PHE A 136 -11.62 9.65 -18.85
CA PHE A 136 -10.28 9.16 -18.55
C PHE A 136 -10.08 7.69 -18.96
N ALA A 137 -11.09 6.83 -18.74
CA ALA A 137 -11.07 5.44 -19.21
C ALA A 137 -10.92 5.35 -20.73
N GLU A 138 -11.61 6.22 -21.49
CA GLU A 138 -11.47 6.27 -22.95
C GLU A 138 -10.08 6.75 -23.39
N GLU A 139 -9.52 7.79 -22.75
CA GLU A 139 -8.16 8.27 -23.06
C GLU A 139 -7.09 7.19 -22.78
N LEU A 140 -7.30 6.36 -21.74
CA LEU A 140 -6.37 5.28 -21.40
C LEU A 140 -6.61 3.97 -22.17
N ARG A 141 -7.76 3.82 -22.85
CA ARG A 141 -8.17 2.58 -23.54
C ARG A 141 -7.08 1.90 -24.38
N PRO A 142 -6.22 2.63 -25.14
CA PRO A 142 -5.17 2.00 -25.94
C PRO A 142 -4.14 1.19 -25.13
N VAL A 143 -3.96 1.53 -23.84
CA VAL A 143 -2.88 1.01 -22.98
C VAL A 143 -3.39 0.17 -21.80
N ILE A 144 -4.70 0.11 -21.57
CA ILE A 144 -5.34 -0.70 -20.53
C ILE A 144 -5.99 -1.97 -21.09
N GLY A 145 -6.19 -2.95 -20.22
CA GLY A 145 -6.90 -4.18 -20.56
C GLY A 145 -6.58 -5.30 -19.56
N PRO A 146 -7.44 -6.33 -19.46
CA PRO A 146 -7.27 -7.41 -18.48
C PRO A 146 -5.94 -8.17 -18.59
N MET A 147 -5.30 -8.14 -19.76
CA MET A 147 -4.03 -8.80 -20.05
C MET A 147 -2.90 -7.81 -20.35
N LYS A 148 -3.10 -6.50 -20.05
CA LYS A 148 -2.14 -5.43 -20.35
C LYS A 148 -1.85 -4.55 -19.13
N ASP A 149 -2.89 -3.94 -18.59
CA ASP A 149 -2.81 -3.04 -17.44
C ASP A 149 -4.16 -2.98 -16.74
N ILE A 150 -4.16 -3.20 -15.42
CA ILE A 150 -5.34 -3.37 -14.57
C ILE A 150 -5.35 -2.33 -13.45
N PRO A 151 -6.01 -1.17 -13.68
CA PRO A 151 -6.20 -0.15 -12.65
C PRO A 151 -6.96 -0.63 -11.40
N ALA A 152 -6.87 0.16 -10.34
CA ALA A 152 -7.54 -0.07 -9.05
C ALA A 152 -7.89 1.27 -8.38
N PRO A 153 -8.63 1.28 -7.27
CA PRO A 153 -8.78 2.47 -6.44
C PRO A 153 -7.44 2.90 -5.84
N ASP A 154 -7.28 4.20 -5.71
CA ASP A 154 -6.32 4.91 -4.85
C ASP A 154 -7.00 6.17 -4.27
N MET A 155 -6.24 7.03 -3.59
CA MET A 155 -6.73 8.28 -2.99
C MET A 155 -7.61 9.08 -3.97
N GLY A 156 -8.81 9.47 -3.51
CA GLY A 156 -9.80 10.22 -4.29
C GLY A 156 -10.68 9.36 -5.21
N THR A 157 -10.45 8.04 -5.28
CA THR A 157 -11.25 7.08 -6.03
C THR A 157 -11.71 5.94 -5.12
N ASP A 158 -12.73 5.21 -5.58
CA ASP A 158 -13.50 4.27 -4.76
C ASP A 158 -14.07 3.15 -5.64
N PRO A 159 -14.80 2.17 -5.08
CA PRO A 159 -15.43 1.14 -5.88
C PRO A 159 -16.39 1.66 -6.95
N GLN A 160 -17.13 2.74 -6.67
CA GLN A 160 -18.03 3.34 -7.64
C GLN A 160 -17.26 3.89 -8.86
N THR A 161 -16.10 4.50 -8.62
CA THR A 161 -15.19 5.00 -9.65
C THR A 161 -14.71 3.85 -10.55
N MET A 162 -14.35 2.71 -9.97
CA MET A 162 -13.95 1.52 -10.73
C MET A 162 -15.11 0.92 -11.53
N ALA A 163 -16.34 0.96 -11.00
CA ALA A 163 -17.52 0.53 -11.74
C ALA A 163 -17.76 1.39 -13.00
N TRP A 164 -17.64 2.71 -12.90
CA TRP A 164 -17.74 3.61 -14.07
C TRP A 164 -16.63 3.38 -15.08
N PHE A 165 -15.40 3.16 -14.61
CA PHE A 165 -14.26 2.88 -15.47
C PHE A 165 -14.45 1.56 -16.24
N MET A 166 -14.86 0.50 -15.53
CA MET A 166 -15.17 -0.81 -16.10
C MET A 166 -16.29 -0.73 -17.14
N ASP A 167 -17.35 0.01 -16.84
CA ASP A 167 -18.49 0.20 -17.75
C ASP A 167 -18.07 0.97 -19.02
N ALA A 168 -17.36 2.09 -18.86
CA ALA A 168 -16.86 2.88 -19.99
C ALA A 168 -15.99 2.05 -20.94
N TYR A 169 -15.05 1.28 -20.39
CA TYR A 169 -14.22 0.38 -21.18
C TYR A 169 -15.06 -0.72 -21.87
N SER A 170 -15.92 -1.39 -21.11
CA SER A 170 -16.75 -2.49 -21.62
C SER A 170 -17.67 -2.07 -22.76
N MET A 171 -18.26 -0.87 -22.68
CA MET A 171 -19.12 -0.34 -23.74
C MET A 171 -18.36 -0.09 -25.05
N GLN A 172 -17.07 0.26 -24.96
CA GLN A 172 -16.24 0.50 -26.15
C GLN A 172 -15.69 -0.78 -26.76
N GLU A 173 -15.43 -1.80 -25.94
CA GLU A 173 -15.05 -3.13 -26.43
C GLU A 173 -16.25 -3.95 -26.94
N GLY A 174 -17.48 -3.53 -26.61
CA GLY A 174 -18.70 -4.22 -27.02
C GLY A 174 -19.00 -5.48 -26.21
N GLU A 175 -18.28 -5.70 -25.11
CA GLU A 175 -18.52 -6.80 -24.17
C GLU A 175 -18.19 -6.40 -22.72
N THR A 176 -18.91 -7.00 -21.78
CA THR A 176 -18.67 -6.78 -20.35
C THR A 176 -17.33 -7.38 -19.94
N THR A 177 -16.38 -6.52 -19.57
CA THR A 177 -14.99 -6.87 -19.25
C THR A 177 -14.63 -6.48 -17.81
N PRO A 178 -15.06 -7.25 -16.78
CA PRO A 178 -14.83 -6.91 -15.37
C PRO A 178 -13.35 -6.81 -15.00
N GLY A 179 -12.52 -7.71 -15.53
CA GLY A 179 -11.10 -7.81 -15.21
C GLY A 179 -10.22 -6.69 -15.75
N VAL A 180 -10.79 -5.65 -16.39
CA VAL A 180 -10.02 -4.47 -16.81
C VAL A 180 -9.60 -3.61 -15.62
N VAL A 181 -10.34 -3.64 -14.51
CA VAL A 181 -10.01 -2.96 -13.26
C VAL A 181 -10.37 -3.84 -12.08
N THR A 182 -9.74 -3.63 -10.94
CA THR A 182 -10.06 -4.29 -9.66
C THR A 182 -10.62 -3.28 -8.66
N GLY A 183 -11.07 -3.72 -7.49
CA GLY A 183 -11.69 -2.86 -6.50
C GLY A 183 -13.09 -2.43 -6.84
N LYS A 184 -13.82 -3.25 -7.60
CA LYS A 184 -15.20 -2.97 -7.98
C LYS A 184 -16.16 -3.31 -6.83
N PRO A 185 -17.42 -2.84 -6.86
CA PRO A 185 -18.46 -3.34 -5.99
C PRO A 185 -18.73 -4.83 -6.27
N PRO A 186 -19.04 -5.66 -5.26
CA PRO A 186 -19.28 -7.09 -5.47
C PRO A 186 -20.37 -7.38 -6.51
N VAL A 187 -21.39 -6.53 -6.63
CA VAL A 187 -22.48 -6.70 -7.60
C VAL A 187 -22.03 -6.65 -9.07
N VAL A 188 -20.91 -6.00 -9.39
CA VAL A 188 -20.34 -5.90 -10.75
C VAL A 188 -18.98 -6.61 -10.92
N GLY A 189 -18.66 -7.55 -10.03
CA GLY A 189 -17.44 -8.38 -10.13
C GLY A 189 -16.36 -8.06 -9.11
N GLY A 190 -16.63 -7.20 -8.12
CA GLY A 190 -15.73 -7.04 -6.97
C GLY A 190 -15.54 -8.32 -6.18
N SER A 191 -14.35 -8.49 -5.57
CA SER A 191 -14.12 -9.56 -4.60
C SER A 191 -14.64 -9.16 -3.22
N TYR A 192 -15.16 -10.13 -2.47
CA TYR A 192 -15.38 -9.97 -1.04
C TYR A 192 -14.03 -9.86 -0.30
N GLY A 193 -14.03 -9.25 0.88
CA GLY A 193 -12.86 -9.15 1.76
C GLY A 193 -11.82 -8.11 1.34
N ARG A 194 -12.05 -7.37 0.25
CA ARG A 194 -11.06 -6.42 -0.26
C ARG A 194 -10.78 -5.27 0.70
N GLU A 195 -11.83 -4.76 1.35
CA GLU A 195 -11.73 -3.62 2.24
C GLU A 195 -10.88 -3.95 3.46
N GLU A 196 -11.12 -5.12 4.04
CA GLU A 196 -10.47 -5.62 5.25
C GLU A 196 -9.06 -6.20 4.98
N ALA A 197 -8.76 -6.57 3.72
CA ALA A 197 -7.55 -7.31 3.35
C ALA A 197 -6.22 -6.66 3.78
N PRO A 198 -5.99 -5.33 3.64
CA PRO A 198 -4.72 -4.73 4.07
C PRO A 198 -4.53 -4.81 5.59
N GLY A 199 -5.59 -4.59 6.39
CA GLY A 199 -5.50 -4.70 7.84
C GLY A 199 -5.32 -6.14 8.29
N ARG A 200 -6.05 -7.07 7.67
CA ARG A 200 -5.87 -8.51 7.90
C ARG A 200 -4.45 -8.97 7.57
N SER A 201 -3.85 -8.48 6.48
CA SER A 201 -2.47 -8.84 6.14
C SER A 201 -1.46 -8.29 7.14
N VAL A 202 -1.68 -7.09 7.68
CA VAL A 202 -0.87 -6.53 8.76
C VAL A 202 -0.93 -7.45 9.98
N GLY A 203 -2.13 -7.84 10.41
CA GLY A 203 -2.31 -8.78 11.52
C GLY A 203 -1.62 -10.13 11.29
N ILE A 204 -1.74 -10.71 10.09
CA ILE A 204 -1.04 -11.96 9.72
C ILE A 204 0.48 -11.78 9.81
N ILE A 205 1.03 -10.72 9.22
CA ILE A 205 2.47 -10.48 9.21
C ILE A 205 3.00 -10.19 10.62
N THR A 206 2.25 -9.46 11.45
CA THR A 206 2.59 -9.28 12.86
C THR A 206 2.65 -10.62 13.60
N ARG A 207 1.65 -11.51 13.41
CA ARG A 207 1.67 -12.87 13.96
C ARG A 207 2.93 -13.64 13.56
N GLU A 208 3.22 -13.67 12.27
CA GLU A 208 4.38 -14.39 11.73
C GLU A 208 5.72 -13.82 12.24
N ALA A 209 5.79 -12.50 12.46
CA ALA A 209 6.95 -11.83 13.03
C ALA A 209 7.11 -12.17 14.53
N MET A 210 6.02 -12.15 15.31
CA MET A 210 6.03 -12.58 16.72
C MET A 210 6.50 -14.03 16.84
N GLU A 211 5.99 -14.93 15.99
CA GLU A 211 6.42 -16.34 15.96
C GLU A 211 7.91 -16.49 15.62
N TYR A 212 8.44 -15.67 14.70
CA TYR A 212 9.86 -15.70 14.34
C TYR A 212 10.78 -15.28 15.50
N TYR A 213 10.35 -14.34 16.34
CA TYR A 213 11.10 -13.87 17.50
C TYR A 213 10.79 -14.62 18.80
N ASP A 214 10.04 -15.72 18.73
CA ASP A 214 9.58 -16.52 19.88
C ASP A 214 8.78 -15.68 20.91
N TRP A 215 8.00 -14.70 20.45
CA TRP A 215 7.11 -13.88 21.30
C TRP A 215 5.78 -14.60 21.54
N ASP A 216 5.30 -14.57 22.78
CA ASP A 216 3.97 -15.08 23.12
C ASP A 216 2.93 -14.00 22.82
N VAL A 217 1.97 -14.33 21.94
CA VAL A 217 0.91 -13.40 21.54
C VAL A 217 0.09 -12.92 22.74
N GLU A 218 -0.17 -13.78 23.72
CA GLU A 218 -0.97 -13.45 24.92
C GLU A 218 -0.23 -12.48 25.88
N GLU A 219 1.10 -12.40 25.77
CA GLU A 219 1.94 -11.50 26.58
C GLU A 219 2.33 -10.21 25.81
N THR A 220 1.95 -10.10 24.53
CA THR A 220 2.37 -8.99 23.66
C THR A 220 1.38 -7.82 23.72
N THR A 221 1.90 -6.62 23.93
CA THR A 221 1.16 -5.34 23.89
C THR A 221 1.28 -4.67 22.51
N VAL A 222 0.15 -4.13 22.03
CA VAL A 222 0.06 -3.53 20.69
C VAL A 222 -0.55 -2.13 20.75
N ALA A 223 0.10 -1.16 20.10
CA ALA A 223 -0.46 0.15 19.82
C ALA A 223 -0.72 0.33 18.31
N VAL A 224 -1.90 0.84 17.95
CA VAL A 224 -2.31 1.03 16.54
C VAL A 224 -2.63 2.49 16.27
N GLN A 225 -1.80 3.14 15.46
CA GLN A 225 -2.05 4.51 15.03
C GLN A 225 -2.99 4.50 13.81
N GLY A 226 -4.18 5.08 13.93
CA GLY A 226 -5.19 5.13 12.87
C GLY A 226 -6.15 3.95 12.84
N PHE A 227 -7.34 4.13 13.39
CA PHE A 227 -8.41 3.14 13.52
C PHE A 227 -9.44 3.24 12.38
N GLY A 228 -8.93 3.42 11.16
CA GLY A 228 -9.71 3.21 9.93
C GLY A 228 -9.66 1.75 9.47
N SER A 229 -10.12 1.49 8.26
CA SER A 229 -10.16 0.15 7.66
C SER A 229 -8.89 -0.71 7.88
N VAL A 230 -7.68 -0.16 7.73
CA VAL A 230 -6.43 -0.92 7.95
C VAL A 230 -6.18 -1.21 9.43
N GLY A 231 -6.07 -0.17 10.25
CA GLY A 231 -5.71 -0.34 11.66
C GLY A 231 -6.78 -1.08 12.46
N ALA A 232 -8.07 -0.82 12.23
CA ALA A 232 -9.15 -1.51 12.91
C ALA A 232 -9.14 -3.02 12.61
N ASN A 233 -8.97 -3.42 11.35
CA ASN A 233 -8.89 -4.84 11.00
C ASN A 233 -7.61 -5.51 11.52
N ALA A 234 -6.49 -4.80 11.57
CA ALA A 234 -5.26 -5.32 12.18
C ALA A 234 -5.41 -5.52 13.69
N ALA A 235 -5.97 -4.53 14.39
CA ALA A 235 -6.20 -4.58 15.83
C ALA A 235 -7.15 -5.71 16.20
N ARG A 236 -8.31 -5.81 15.53
CA ARG A 236 -9.30 -6.88 15.73
C ARG A 236 -8.71 -8.27 15.48
N TYR A 237 -7.90 -8.41 14.42
CA TYR A 237 -7.24 -9.69 14.13
C TYR A 237 -6.26 -10.11 15.23
N LEU A 238 -5.49 -9.17 15.79
CA LEU A 238 -4.51 -9.45 16.85
C LEU A 238 -5.18 -9.69 18.21
N ASP A 239 -6.22 -8.93 18.52
CA ASP A 239 -7.07 -9.12 19.71
C ASP A 239 -7.76 -10.50 19.68
N ASP A 240 -8.32 -10.91 18.53
CA ASP A 240 -8.89 -12.25 18.32
C ASP A 240 -7.86 -13.39 18.54
N LEU A 241 -6.57 -13.11 18.32
CA LEU A 241 -5.47 -14.05 18.59
C LEU A 241 -4.98 -14.02 20.05
N GLY A 242 -5.42 -13.05 20.85
CA GLY A 242 -5.09 -12.90 22.27
C GLY A 242 -4.09 -11.79 22.60
N ALA A 243 -3.62 -11.00 21.62
CA ALA A 243 -2.72 -9.89 21.89
C ALA A 243 -3.43 -8.75 22.61
N SER A 244 -2.73 -8.08 23.52
CA SER A 244 -3.28 -6.95 24.26
C SER A 244 -3.18 -5.67 23.43
N VAL A 245 -4.22 -5.32 22.69
CA VAL A 245 -4.29 -4.01 22.02
C VAL A 245 -4.56 -2.94 23.08
N VAL A 246 -3.52 -2.22 23.50
CA VAL A 246 -3.60 -1.28 24.62
C VAL A 246 -3.92 0.13 24.17
N ALA A 247 -3.58 0.52 22.94
CA ALA A 247 -3.83 1.87 22.45
C ALA A 247 -4.28 1.89 20.98
N VAL A 248 -5.25 2.73 20.66
CA VAL A 248 -5.69 2.99 19.28
C VAL A 248 -5.96 4.48 19.08
N SER A 249 -5.72 5.01 17.87
CA SER A 249 -5.99 6.43 17.55
C SER A 249 -6.85 6.67 16.32
N ASP A 250 -7.48 7.84 16.25
CA ASP A 250 -8.02 8.41 15.02
C ASP A 250 -7.50 9.85 14.78
N VAL A 251 -8.23 10.61 13.97
CA VAL A 251 -7.88 11.99 13.62
C VAL A 251 -7.94 12.95 14.81
N ASP A 252 -8.72 12.64 15.86
CA ASP A 252 -8.99 13.53 16.99
C ASP A 252 -8.13 13.21 18.22
N GLY A 253 -7.54 12.01 18.28
CA GLY A 253 -6.63 11.60 19.36
C GLY A 253 -6.57 10.09 19.51
N ALA A 254 -6.06 9.64 20.65
CA ALA A 254 -5.91 8.24 20.98
C ALA A 254 -6.56 7.88 22.32
N VAL A 255 -6.98 6.63 22.45
CA VAL A 255 -7.41 6.04 23.72
C VAL A 255 -6.39 4.98 24.15
N TYR A 256 -6.24 4.83 25.45
CA TYR A 256 -5.26 3.93 26.05
C TYR A 256 -5.86 3.22 27.28
N ASP A 257 -5.75 1.89 27.30
CA ASP A 257 -5.97 1.06 28.48
C ASP A 257 -4.79 0.08 28.63
N PRO A 258 -3.96 0.19 29.69
CA PRO A 258 -2.86 -0.74 29.93
C PRO A 258 -3.32 -2.19 30.16
N ASN A 259 -4.61 -2.44 30.42
CA ASN A 259 -5.18 -3.78 30.56
C ASN A 259 -5.76 -4.33 29.25
N GLY A 260 -5.63 -3.60 28.15
CA GLY A 260 -6.19 -3.95 26.84
C GLY A 260 -7.56 -3.30 26.59
N LEU A 261 -7.81 -2.99 25.32
CA LEU A 261 -9.07 -2.47 24.79
C LEU A 261 -9.85 -3.63 24.16
N ASP A 262 -11.18 -3.64 24.32
CA ASP A 262 -12.03 -4.51 23.49
C ASP A 262 -12.17 -3.88 22.10
N THR A 263 -11.39 -4.37 21.14
CA THR A 263 -11.33 -3.77 19.79
C THR A 263 -12.61 -3.94 18.99
N SER A 264 -13.51 -4.82 19.44
CA SER A 264 -14.84 -5.02 18.83
C SER A 264 -15.86 -3.97 19.28
N ASP A 265 -15.65 -3.39 20.48
CA ASP A 265 -16.48 -2.31 21.03
C ASP A 265 -16.02 -0.91 20.58
N VAL A 266 -14.81 -0.77 20.01
CA VAL A 266 -14.35 0.47 19.40
C VAL A 266 -14.96 0.61 18.00
N GLU A 267 -15.88 1.58 17.84
CA GLU A 267 -16.43 1.95 16.53
C GLU A 267 -15.29 2.41 15.62
N ASP A 268 -15.20 1.84 14.41
CA ASP A 268 -14.17 2.29 13.46
C ASP A 268 -14.57 3.59 12.75
N HIS A 269 -13.58 4.24 12.12
CA HIS A 269 -13.78 5.52 11.44
C HIS A 269 -14.85 5.45 10.32
N ASP A 270 -15.05 4.30 9.68
CA ASP A 270 -16.00 4.14 8.58
C ASP A 270 -17.44 3.99 9.11
N GLU A 271 -17.61 3.43 10.31
CA GLU A 271 -18.87 3.44 11.05
C GLU A 271 -19.21 4.85 11.58
N ARG A 272 -18.25 5.51 12.24
CA ARG A 272 -18.37 6.90 12.72
C ARG A 272 -17.01 7.62 12.85
N PRO A 273 -16.71 8.61 11.99
CA PRO A 273 -15.49 9.40 12.08
C PRO A 273 -15.32 10.13 13.42
N GLY A 274 -14.12 10.09 14.01
CA GLY A 274 -13.77 10.83 15.23
C GLY A 274 -14.20 10.19 16.56
N MET A 275 -14.72 8.95 16.52
CA MET A 275 -15.31 8.29 17.67
C MET A 275 -14.35 7.48 18.53
N VAL A 276 -13.06 7.34 18.16
CA VAL A 276 -12.09 6.69 19.06
C VAL A 276 -12.04 7.44 20.39
N SER A 277 -12.04 8.78 20.33
CA SER A 277 -12.13 9.65 21.51
C SER A 277 -13.42 9.51 22.34
N GLY A 278 -14.46 8.88 21.79
CA GLY A 278 -15.73 8.62 22.45
C GLY A 278 -15.80 7.28 23.19
N TYR A 279 -14.79 6.42 23.02
CA TYR A 279 -14.67 5.16 23.77
C TYR A 279 -14.30 5.45 25.23
N ASP A 280 -14.93 4.75 26.18
CA ASP A 280 -14.73 4.94 27.62
C ASP A 280 -13.47 4.21 28.09
N ALA A 281 -12.31 4.69 27.64
CA ALA A 281 -11.00 4.25 28.10
C ALA A 281 -10.57 5.01 29.36
N PRO A 282 -9.70 4.41 30.20
CA PRO A 282 -9.19 5.08 31.40
C PRO A 282 -8.35 6.31 31.08
N GLU A 283 -7.66 6.32 29.94
CA GLU A 283 -6.76 7.41 29.53
C GLU A 283 -6.96 7.78 28.04
N THR A 284 -6.64 9.04 27.74
CA THR A 284 -6.59 9.56 26.37
C THR A 284 -5.22 10.14 26.11
N LEU A 285 -4.70 9.96 24.90
CA LEU A 285 -3.38 10.40 24.47
C LEU A 285 -3.49 11.22 23.18
N THR A 286 -2.45 11.98 22.87
CA THR A 286 -2.24 12.52 21.54
C THR A 286 -1.74 11.44 20.58
N ASN A 287 -1.79 11.72 19.27
CA ASN A 287 -1.24 10.79 18.27
C ASN A 287 0.29 10.64 18.43
N GLU A 288 0.97 11.71 18.80
CA GLU A 288 2.40 11.72 19.09
C GLU A 288 2.74 10.85 20.30
N GLU A 289 2.00 11.02 21.41
CA GLU A 289 2.17 10.19 22.62
C GLU A 289 1.91 8.70 22.34
N LEU A 290 0.95 8.35 21.47
CA LEU A 290 0.72 6.96 21.09
C LEU A 290 1.91 6.36 20.31
N LEU A 291 2.57 7.13 19.44
CA LEU A 291 3.72 6.65 18.68
C LEU A 291 4.93 6.39 19.59
N GLU A 292 5.00 7.05 20.74
CA GLU A 292 6.09 6.98 21.72
C GLU A 292 5.78 6.04 22.89
N LEU A 293 4.68 5.27 22.83
CA LEU A 293 4.28 4.37 23.90
C LEU A 293 5.28 3.21 24.08
N ASP A 294 5.49 2.82 25.34
CA ASP A 294 6.22 1.61 25.73
C ASP A 294 5.31 0.38 25.49
N VAL A 295 5.40 -0.19 24.28
CA VAL A 295 4.64 -1.37 23.82
C VAL A 295 5.55 -2.29 23.02
N ASP A 296 5.23 -3.57 22.94
CA ASP A 296 6.04 -4.52 22.16
C ASP A 296 5.92 -4.26 20.65
N VAL A 297 4.70 -3.98 20.17
CA VAL A 297 4.41 -3.76 18.74
C VAL A 297 3.70 -2.43 18.49
N LEU A 298 4.27 -1.60 17.60
CA LEU A 298 3.64 -0.40 17.07
C LEU A 298 3.19 -0.60 15.61
N ILE A 299 1.92 -0.31 15.32
CA ILE A 299 1.33 -0.41 13.98
C ILE A 299 0.93 0.99 13.47
N PRO A 300 1.78 1.69 12.70
CA PRO A 300 1.38 2.93 12.05
C PRO A 300 0.50 2.66 10.82
N ALA A 301 -0.79 2.96 10.92
CA ALA A 301 -1.82 2.63 9.92
C ALA A 301 -2.67 3.84 9.46
N ALA A 302 -2.29 5.08 9.78
CA ALA A 302 -3.02 6.28 9.34
C ALA A 302 -2.48 6.90 8.04
N ILE A 303 -1.32 7.57 8.11
CA ILE A 303 -0.72 8.35 7.02
C ILE A 303 0.78 8.08 6.91
N GLY A 304 1.40 8.53 5.81
CA GLY A 304 2.85 8.44 5.63
C GLY A 304 3.63 9.44 6.49
N ASN A 305 4.93 9.18 6.66
CA ASN A 305 5.90 10.04 7.36
C ASN A 305 5.53 10.43 8.81
N VAL A 306 4.91 9.51 9.56
CA VAL A 306 4.58 9.70 10.99
C VAL A 306 5.75 9.33 11.90
N LEU A 307 6.67 8.47 11.44
CA LEU A 307 7.91 8.13 12.11
C LEU A 307 9.08 8.84 11.40
N THR A 308 9.59 9.89 12.03
CA THR A 308 10.58 10.81 11.46
C THR A 308 11.88 10.79 12.27
N GLY A 309 12.92 11.47 11.77
CA GLY A 309 14.14 11.65 12.56
C GLY A 309 13.95 12.43 13.87
N GLU A 310 12.82 13.11 14.01
CA GLU A 310 12.48 13.92 15.19
C GLU A 310 11.98 13.05 16.35
N ASN A 311 11.10 12.07 16.09
CA ASN A 311 10.49 11.22 17.12
C ASN A 311 11.07 9.79 17.19
N ALA A 312 11.82 9.31 16.18
CA ALA A 312 12.31 7.93 16.15
C ALA A 312 13.23 7.54 17.33
N ARG A 313 13.73 8.50 18.12
CA ARG A 313 14.48 8.23 19.35
C ARG A 313 13.60 8.04 20.58
N ASP A 314 12.38 8.53 20.52
CA ASP A 314 11.41 8.52 21.62
C ASP A 314 10.39 7.39 21.45
N VAL A 315 10.32 6.75 20.27
CA VAL A 315 9.59 5.48 20.08
C VAL A 315 10.23 4.38 20.91
N ASP A 316 9.49 3.81 21.85
CA ASP A 316 9.98 2.74 22.73
C ASP A 316 9.68 1.33 22.21
N ALA A 317 8.86 1.19 21.16
CA ALA A 317 8.48 -0.12 20.64
C ALA A 317 9.63 -0.99 20.11
N ASP A 318 9.58 -2.28 20.42
CA ASP A 318 10.57 -3.27 19.96
C ASP A 318 10.35 -3.69 18.50
N MET A 319 9.10 -3.71 18.04
CA MET A 319 8.73 -4.01 16.66
C MET A 319 7.78 -2.94 16.09
N ILE A 320 8.00 -2.58 14.83
CA ILE A 320 7.14 -1.67 14.06
C ILE A 320 6.64 -2.42 12.82
N VAL A 321 5.31 -2.53 12.65
CA VAL A 321 4.70 -3.18 11.49
C VAL A 321 3.90 -2.16 10.67
N GLU A 322 4.40 -1.82 9.49
CA GLU A 322 3.89 -0.68 8.73
C GLU A 322 2.54 -0.98 8.02
N GLY A 323 1.44 -0.53 8.61
CA GLY A 323 0.10 -0.63 7.99
C GLY A 323 -0.15 0.42 6.91
N ALA A 324 0.32 1.64 7.10
CA ALA A 324 0.25 2.72 6.11
C ALA A 324 1.33 2.55 5.02
N ASN A 325 1.23 3.30 3.92
CA ASN A 325 2.31 3.35 2.94
C ASN A 325 3.33 4.42 3.34
N GLY A 326 4.60 4.04 3.47
CA GLY A 326 5.71 4.91 3.87
C GLY A 326 5.51 5.67 5.19
N PRO A 327 5.07 5.06 6.30
CA PRO A 327 4.95 5.74 7.58
C PRO A 327 6.31 6.15 8.16
N THR A 328 7.38 5.44 7.78
CA THR A 328 8.74 5.65 8.30
C THR A 328 9.63 6.34 7.28
N THR A 329 10.22 7.47 7.67
CA THR A 329 11.22 8.17 6.86
C THR A 329 12.53 7.39 6.79
N THR A 330 13.35 7.64 5.76
CA THR A 330 14.69 7.01 5.65
C THR A 330 15.59 7.32 6.85
N THR A 331 15.45 8.48 7.47
CA THR A 331 16.21 8.84 8.68
C THR A 331 15.75 8.03 9.88
N ALA A 332 14.43 7.90 10.10
CA ALA A 332 13.88 7.08 11.17
C ALA A 332 14.25 5.60 11.03
N ASP A 333 14.15 5.04 9.81
CA ASP A 333 14.51 3.65 9.50
C ASP A 333 15.97 3.32 9.92
N ARG A 334 16.89 4.28 9.72
CA ARG A 334 18.30 4.13 10.15
C ARG A 334 18.44 4.18 11.67
N ILE A 335 17.73 5.08 12.35
CA ILE A 335 17.73 5.16 13.81
C ILE A 335 17.20 3.86 14.43
N PHE A 336 16.10 3.31 13.88
CA PHE A 336 15.52 2.05 14.33
C PHE A 336 16.50 0.88 14.13
N ALA A 337 17.14 0.79 12.96
CA ALA A 337 18.14 -0.23 12.70
C ALA A 337 19.34 -0.14 13.67
N GLU A 338 19.82 1.07 13.97
CA GLU A 338 20.91 1.28 14.95
C GLU A 338 20.51 0.92 16.38
N ARG A 339 19.21 1.07 16.72
CA ARG A 339 18.64 0.70 18.02
C ARG A 339 18.27 -0.78 18.14
N GLY A 340 18.23 -1.51 17.03
CA GLY A 340 17.79 -2.90 16.99
C GLY A 340 16.27 -3.08 16.94
N VAL A 341 15.50 -2.02 16.66
CA VAL A 341 14.04 -2.09 16.50
C VAL A 341 13.70 -2.79 15.19
N HIS A 342 12.77 -3.75 15.25
CA HIS A 342 12.39 -4.57 14.10
C HIS A 342 11.33 -3.86 13.24
N VAL A 343 11.74 -3.26 12.12
CA VAL A 343 10.80 -2.58 11.20
C VAL A 343 10.36 -3.51 10.08
N ILE A 344 9.14 -4.04 10.15
CA ILE A 344 8.52 -4.85 9.10
C ILE A 344 7.89 -3.91 8.06
N PRO A 345 8.39 -3.90 6.81
CA PRO A 345 8.08 -2.85 5.85
C PRO A 345 6.67 -2.97 5.26
N ASP A 346 6.11 -1.82 4.88
CA ASP A 346 4.79 -1.65 4.31
C ASP A 346 4.55 -2.51 3.05
N ILE A 347 5.58 -2.71 2.24
CA ILE A 347 5.51 -3.48 0.99
C ILE A 347 5.01 -4.91 1.21
N ILE A 348 5.35 -5.54 2.34
CA ILE A 348 4.82 -6.86 2.71
C ILE A 348 3.66 -6.74 3.71
N ALA A 349 3.78 -5.92 4.75
CA ALA A 349 2.80 -5.87 5.84
C ALA A 349 1.37 -5.54 5.35
N ASN A 350 1.20 -4.53 4.49
CA ASN A 350 -0.11 -4.12 3.99
C ASN A 350 -0.47 -4.67 2.60
N ALA A 351 0.24 -5.72 2.15
CA ALA A 351 0.10 -6.24 0.79
C ALA A 351 -1.23 -6.96 0.51
N GLY A 352 -2.04 -7.25 1.53
CA GLY A 352 -3.31 -7.95 1.35
C GLY A 352 -4.26 -7.25 0.37
N GLY A 353 -4.23 -5.92 0.30
CA GLY A 353 -5.02 -5.16 -0.67
C GLY A 353 -4.68 -5.48 -2.14
N VAL A 354 -3.39 -5.66 -2.47
CA VAL A 354 -2.98 -6.04 -3.83
C VAL A 354 -3.25 -7.52 -4.09
N THR A 355 -3.10 -8.37 -3.08
CA THR A 355 -3.35 -9.82 -3.17
C THR A 355 -4.84 -10.12 -3.41
N VAL A 356 -5.74 -9.49 -2.66
CA VAL A 356 -7.19 -9.65 -2.93
C VAL A 356 -7.62 -8.98 -4.23
N SER A 357 -6.93 -7.91 -4.65
CA SER A 357 -7.13 -7.36 -6.01
C SER A 357 -6.70 -8.36 -7.10
N TYR A 358 -5.64 -9.15 -6.87
CA TYR A 358 -5.26 -10.25 -7.75
C TYR A 358 -6.33 -11.35 -7.77
N PHE A 359 -6.86 -11.74 -6.61
CA PHE A 359 -7.96 -12.70 -6.56
C PHE A 359 -9.21 -12.19 -7.27
N GLU A 360 -9.54 -10.91 -7.16
CA GLU A 360 -10.64 -10.29 -7.93
C GLU A 360 -10.41 -10.47 -9.44
N TRP A 361 -9.19 -10.17 -9.91
CA TRP A 361 -8.84 -10.36 -11.31
C TRP A 361 -8.93 -11.83 -11.75
N LEU A 362 -8.45 -12.78 -10.95
CA LEU A 362 -8.61 -14.21 -11.23
C LEU A 362 -10.08 -14.62 -11.32
N GLN A 363 -10.91 -14.16 -10.39
CA GLN A 363 -12.34 -14.44 -10.36
C GLN A 363 -13.05 -13.86 -11.59
N ASP A 364 -12.63 -12.67 -12.04
CA ASP A 364 -13.17 -12.01 -13.23
C ASP A 364 -12.78 -12.71 -14.54
N ILE A 365 -11.52 -13.14 -14.67
CA ILE A 365 -11.07 -13.92 -15.83
C ILE A 365 -11.79 -15.26 -15.88
N ASN A 366 -11.92 -15.93 -14.74
CA ASN A 366 -12.59 -17.25 -14.63
C ASN A 366 -14.12 -17.16 -14.57
N ARG A 367 -14.69 -15.95 -14.47
CA ARG A 367 -16.13 -15.68 -14.29
C ARG A 367 -16.74 -16.46 -13.12
N ARG A 368 -15.99 -16.61 -12.03
CA ARG A 368 -16.39 -17.39 -10.85
C ARG A 368 -15.99 -16.66 -9.57
N LYS A 369 -16.99 -16.27 -8.78
CA LYS A 369 -16.79 -15.63 -7.47
C LYS A 369 -16.44 -16.64 -6.39
N TRP A 370 -15.67 -16.20 -5.40
CA TRP A 370 -15.34 -16.93 -4.18
C TRP A 370 -16.17 -16.41 -3.00
N SER A 371 -16.29 -17.23 -1.96
CA SER A 371 -16.80 -16.79 -0.66
C SER A 371 -15.75 -15.94 0.06
N LEU A 372 -16.18 -15.13 1.04
CA LEU A 372 -15.27 -14.38 1.92
C LEU A 372 -14.29 -15.31 2.65
N GLU A 373 -14.77 -16.42 3.19
CA GLU A 373 -13.96 -17.44 3.86
C GLU A 373 -12.81 -17.92 2.96
N ARG A 374 -13.13 -18.29 1.71
CA ARG A 374 -12.11 -18.71 0.76
C ARG A 374 -11.11 -17.59 0.43
N VAL A 375 -11.56 -16.36 0.25
CA VAL A 375 -10.66 -15.22 0.02
C VAL A 375 -9.68 -15.06 1.18
N ASN A 376 -10.16 -15.21 2.42
CA ASN A 376 -9.33 -15.09 3.62
C ASN A 376 -8.34 -16.25 3.75
N GLU A 377 -8.73 -17.49 3.47
CA GLU A 377 -7.83 -18.66 3.46
C GLU A 377 -6.71 -18.54 2.43
N GLU A 378 -7.05 -18.11 1.20
CA GLU A 378 -6.07 -17.91 0.13
C GLU A 378 -5.17 -16.71 0.48
N LEU A 379 -5.72 -15.62 1.03
CA LEU A 379 -4.92 -14.48 1.48
C LEU A 379 -3.89 -14.89 2.53
N GLU A 380 -4.31 -15.65 3.57
CA GLU A 380 -3.41 -16.12 4.61
C GLU A 380 -2.29 -17.00 4.05
N THR A 381 -2.63 -17.89 3.12
CA THR A 381 -1.64 -18.73 2.42
C THR A 381 -0.60 -17.90 1.68
N GLU A 382 -1.01 -16.90 0.90
CA GLU A 382 -0.11 -16.04 0.13
C GLU A 382 0.75 -15.14 1.04
N MET A 383 0.18 -14.60 2.12
CA MET A 383 0.92 -13.77 3.08
C MET A 383 2.01 -14.56 3.81
N CYS A 384 1.70 -15.76 4.30
CA CYS A 384 2.67 -16.62 4.98
C CYS A 384 3.79 -17.09 4.04
N GLN A 385 3.47 -17.35 2.76
CA GLN A 385 4.49 -17.69 1.75
C GLN A 385 5.43 -16.52 1.49
N ALA A 386 4.88 -15.32 1.25
CA ALA A 386 5.70 -14.13 1.04
C ALA A 386 6.58 -13.82 2.27
N TRP A 387 6.05 -13.98 3.48
CA TRP A 387 6.82 -13.85 4.72
C TRP A 387 7.96 -14.86 4.79
N ALA A 388 7.70 -16.13 4.48
CA ALA A 388 8.72 -17.18 4.51
C ALA A 388 9.86 -16.90 3.53
N ASP A 389 9.56 -16.35 2.34
CA ASP A 389 10.57 -15.95 1.37
C ASP A 389 11.41 -14.76 1.86
N VAL A 390 10.76 -13.72 2.41
CA VAL A 390 11.46 -12.56 2.99
C VAL A 390 12.32 -12.96 4.18
N ARG A 391 11.82 -13.83 5.07
CA ARG A 391 12.60 -14.40 6.17
C ARG A 391 13.81 -15.17 5.66
N GLY A 392 13.66 -15.97 4.60
CA GLY A 392 14.78 -16.69 4.00
C GLY A 392 15.91 -15.76 3.57
N GLU A 393 15.56 -14.59 3.00
CA GLU A 393 16.53 -13.58 2.60
C GLU A 393 17.14 -12.82 3.78
N TYR A 394 16.34 -12.54 4.81
CA TYR A 394 16.77 -11.93 6.07
C TYR A 394 17.75 -12.83 6.83
N ASP A 395 17.45 -14.14 6.97
CA ASP A 395 18.32 -15.10 7.68
C ASP A 395 19.65 -15.35 6.95
N ALA A 396 19.63 -15.26 5.62
CA ALA A 396 20.79 -15.56 4.78
C ALA A 396 21.80 -14.39 4.69
N ARG A 397 21.40 -13.17 5.07
CA ARG A 397 22.18 -11.94 4.81
C ARG A 397 22.18 -11.02 6.04
N ASP A 398 23.21 -10.19 6.18
CA ASP A 398 23.25 -9.16 7.22
C ASP A 398 22.54 -7.89 6.72
N VAL A 399 21.20 -7.91 6.79
CA VAL A 399 20.31 -6.89 6.20
C VAL A 399 19.11 -6.59 7.11
N THR A 400 18.43 -5.47 6.87
CA THR A 400 17.14 -5.18 7.54
C THR A 400 15.99 -5.94 6.88
N TRP A 401 14.84 -6.06 7.56
CA TRP A 401 13.61 -6.60 6.96
C TRP A 401 13.18 -5.83 5.70
N ARG A 402 13.37 -4.51 5.69
CA ARG A 402 13.13 -3.68 4.50
C ARG A 402 14.03 -4.10 3.34
N ASP A 403 15.33 -4.26 3.59
CA ASP A 403 16.27 -4.69 2.55
C ASP A 403 15.96 -6.10 2.06
N ALA A 404 15.73 -7.07 2.96
CA ALA A 404 15.32 -8.43 2.61
C ALA A 404 14.06 -8.45 1.71
N THR A 405 13.06 -7.62 2.03
CA THR A 405 11.84 -7.48 1.23
C THR A 405 12.14 -6.98 -0.19
N TYR A 406 12.96 -5.94 -0.34
CA TYR A 406 13.34 -5.45 -1.67
C TYR A 406 14.23 -6.44 -2.43
N ILE A 407 15.07 -7.20 -1.73
CA ILE A 407 15.91 -8.24 -2.32
C ILE A 407 15.04 -9.33 -2.95
N VAL A 408 14.05 -9.89 -2.23
CA VAL A 408 13.08 -10.86 -2.79
C VAL A 408 12.43 -10.32 -4.07
N GLY A 409 11.94 -9.07 -4.01
CA GLY A 409 11.30 -8.42 -5.16
C GLY A 409 12.23 -8.28 -6.36
N LEU A 410 13.46 -7.82 -6.13
CA LEU A 410 14.46 -7.62 -7.17
C LEU A 410 14.96 -8.94 -7.77
N GLU A 411 15.25 -9.96 -6.95
CA GLU A 411 15.68 -11.29 -7.44
C GLU A 411 14.67 -11.87 -8.42
N ARG A 412 13.38 -11.80 -8.08
CA ARG A 412 12.30 -12.33 -8.92
C ARG A 412 12.14 -11.55 -10.23
N VAL A 413 12.23 -10.22 -10.18
CA VAL A 413 12.13 -9.37 -11.38
C VAL A 413 13.37 -9.57 -12.27
N ALA A 414 14.56 -9.63 -11.68
CA ALA A 414 15.81 -9.88 -12.40
C ALA A 414 15.82 -11.26 -13.06
N ALA A 415 15.48 -12.31 -12.33
CA ALA A 415 15.38 -13.68 -12.87
C ALA A 415 14.39 -13.77 -14.05
N ALA A 416 13.27 -13.04 -13.98
CA ALA A 416 12.32 -12.97 -15.07
C ALA A 416 12.90 -12.22 -16.31
N HIS A 417 13.68 -11.14 -16.12
CA HIS A 417 14.37 -10.45 -17.20
C HIS A 417 15.44 -11.34 -17.85
N GLU A 418 16.24 -12.02 -17.05
CA GLU A 418 17.27 -12.95 -17.54
C GLU A 418 16.65 -14.09 -18.36
N ALA A 419 15.57 -14.69 -17.85
CA ALA A 419 14.88 -15.79 -18.52
C ALA A 419 14.20 -15.37 -19.83
N ARG A 420 13.63 -14.15 -19.89
CA ARG A 420 12.98 -13.62 -21.09
C ARG A 420 13.97 -13.01 -22.09
N GLY A 421 15.14 -12.59 -21.62
CA GLY A 421 16.16 -11.90 -22.40
C GLY A 421 15.76 -10.47 -22.80
N LEU A 422 16.72 -9.78 -23.41
CA LEU A 422 16.49 -8.46 -24.01
C LEU A 422 16.00 -8.60 -25.46
N TRP A 423 14.82 -8.04 -25.74
CA TRP A 423 14.17 -7.99 -27.06
C TRP A 423 13.24 -6.76 -27.07
N PRO A 424 13.05 -6.00 -28.17
CA PRO A 424 13.31 -6.33 -29.58
C PRO A 424 14.77 -6.52 -30.00
#